data_AF-E1JWA7-F1
#
_entry.id   AF-E1JWA7-F1
#
_cell.length_a   1.000
_cell.length_b   1.000
_cell.length_c   1.000
_cell.angle_alpha   90.00
_cell.angle_beta   90.00
_cell.angle_gamma   90.00
#
_symmetry.space_group_name_H-M   'P 1'
#
loop_
_entity.id
_entity.type
_entity.pdbx_description
1 polymer ?
#
loop_
_entity_poly.entity_id
_entity_poly.type
_entity_poly.pdbx_seq_one_letter_code
_entity_poly.pdbx_strand_id
1 'polypeptide(L)'
;MKRISYHVGRYVSHKRAGEDYIAALASVGIGCVADPETADVLILHDEPMALAEIIPRYGDKYRIAYSVWETDRLCDAYVQALRGVDRVWTCSPFSAAAFAKAGFAVDVVPHVVRVEPPTADDLDDIKARIAYDPDTFYFYTIVDSVNPRKNLEALLQTFVATFAKMEKVKLIVKQYRNAWDLAGLPHIVSLDAFLPRGGMAALHTLLDCYVSAHRAEAWGLSLSDAMYCGKPVIATGFSGNMFYMNRENSFPADYNLVPVSERMCGCIPLYTRDMLWAEIDRRHLAYLLRKVLRRKYAPGLPVRARQDMERFGPLPIGERMRELLEGV
;
A
#
# COMPACT_ATOMS: atom_id res chain seq x y z
N MET A 1 6.12 27.21 18.82
CA MET A 1 5.83 26.06 17.95
C MET A 1 4.78 26.48 16.95
N LYS A 2 4.94 26.17 15.65
CA LYS A 2 3.97 26.52 14.62
C LYS A 2 2.64 25.78 14.85
N ARG A 3 1.52 26.46 14.60
CA ARG A 3 0.18 25.87 14.63
C ARG A 3 -0.04 25.12 13.32
N ILE A 4 -0.44 23.87 13.41
CA ILE A 4 -0.61 22.99 12.25
C ILE A 4 -2.08 22.65 12.10
N SER A 5 -2.63 22.79 10.90
CA SER A 5 -3.90 22.15 10.56
C SER A 5 -3.65 21.00 9.58
N TYR A 6 -4.41 19.92 9.74
CA TYR A 6 -4.28 18.71 8.93
C TYR A 6 -5.61 18.42 8.27
N HIS A 7 -5.67 18.61 6.95
CA HIS A 7 -6.80 18.24 6.12
C HIS A 7 -6.66 16.79 5.66
N VAL A 8 -7.74 16.01 5.82
CA VAL A 8 -7.80 14.61 5.41
C VAL A 8 -8.97 14.39 4.46
N GLY A 9 -8.68 13.78 3.33
CA GLY A 9 -9.65 13.43 2.31
C GLY A 9 -10.70 12.40 2.75
N ARG A 10 -11.77 12.28 1.97
CA ARG A 10 -12.88 11.36 2.26
C ARG A 10 -12.64 9.94 1.76
N TYR A 11 -11.74 9.75 0.79
CA TYR A 11 -11.43 8.42 0.27
C TYR A 11 -10.85 7.54 1.38
N VAL A 12 -11.35 6.31 1.52
CA VAL A 12 -11.11 5.45 2.71
C VAL A 12 -9.61 5.26 3.02
N SER A 13 -8.76 5.09 2.01
CA SER A 13 -7.32 4.90 2.23
C SER A 13 -6.61 6.19 2.65
N HIS A 14 -6.97 7.33 2.05
CA HIS A 14 -6.44 8.64 2.47
C HIS A 14 -6.92 9.00 3.87
N LYS A 15 -8.19 8.74 4.15
CA LYS A 15 -8.77 8.96 5.47
C LYS A 15 -8.01 8.20 6.55
N ARG A 16 -7.87 6.89 6.36
CA ARG A 16 -7.14 6.03 7.30
C ARG A 16 -5.69 6.48 7.47
N ALA A 17 -4.96 6.68 6.37
CA ALA A 17 -3.57 7.11 6.45
C ALA A 17 -3.42 8.48 7.13
N GLY A 18 -4.29 9.45 6.83
CA GLY A 18 -4.31 10.76 7.46
C GLY A 18 -4.60 10.70 8.96
N GLU A 19 -5.56 9.89 9.39
CA GLU A 19 -5.83 9.63 10.82
C GLU A 19 -4.60 9.03 11.52
N ASP A 20 -3.93 8.06 10.90
CA ASP A 20 -2.73 7.43 11.45
C ASP A 20 -1.56 8.45 11.57
N TYR A 21 -1.44 9.41 10.62
CA TYR A 21 -0.46 10.51 10.69
C TYR A 21 -0.78 11.54 11.78
N ILE A 22 -2.06 11.91 11.95
CA ILE A 22 -2.48 12.81 13.03
C ILE A 22 -2.16 12.16 14.39
N ALA A 23 -2.42 10.86 14.54
CA ALA A 23 -2.05 10.11 15.73
C ALA A 23 -0.52 10.05 15.93
N ALA A 24 0.26 9.90 14.86
CA ALA A 24 1.72 9.93 14.92
C ALA A 24 2.25 11.31 15.39
N LEU A 25 1.73 12.42 14.87
CA LEU A 25 2.04 13.77 15.35
C LEU A 25 1.71 13.94 16.85
N ALA A 26 0.52 13.48 17.27
CA ALA A 26 0.12 13.55 18.66
C ALA A 26 1.07 12.76 19.58
N SER A 27 1.62 11.64 19.10
CA SER A 27 2.57 10.81 19.87
C SER A 27 3.89 11.52 20.20
N VAL A 28 4.24 12.57 19.45
CA VAL A 28 5.43 13.41 19.69
C VAL A 28 5.09 14.80 20.23
N GLY A 29 3.87 14.97 20.75
CA GLY A 29 3.43 16.22 21.39
C GLY A 29 2.97 17.30 20.42
N ILE A 30 2.73 16.97 19.15
CA ILE A 30 2.25 17.92 18.14
C ILE A 30 0.73 17.76 17.95
N GLY A 31 -0.03 18.73 18.44
CA GLY A 31 -1.47 18.84 18.21
C GLY A 31 -1.81 19.57 16.91
N CYS A 32 -2.96 19.24 16.32
CA CYS A 32 -3.51 19.95 15.15
C CYS A 32 -4.66 20.87 15.55
N VAL A 33 -4.68 22.10 15.04
CA VAL A 33 -5.81 23.03 15.18
C VAL A 33 -6.90 22.69 14.16
N ALA A 34 -8.15 22.77 14.59
CA ALA A 34 -9.31 22.42 13.76
C ALA A 34 -9.59 23.46 12.67
N ASP A 35 -9.35 24.74 12.95
CA ASP A 35 -9.56 25.84 12.00
C ASP A 35 -8.28 26.13 11.19
N PRO A 36 -8.27 25.84 9.87
CA PRO A 36 -7.13 26.11 9.00
C PRO A 36 -6.69 27.59 8.98
N GLU A 37 -7.61 28.53 9.19
CA GLU A 37 -7.29 29.97 9.17
C GLU A 37 -6.34 30.35 10.32
N THR A 38 -6.44 29.63 11.43
CA THR A 38 -5.60 29.83 12.62
C THR A 38 -4.25 29.10 12.54
N ALA A 39 -4.01 28.31 11.50
CA ALA A 39 -2.76 27.59 11.33
C ALA A 39 -1.68 28.46 10.67
N ASP A 40 -0.43 28.10 10.93
CA ASP A 40 0.77 28.61 10.25
C ASP A 40 1.21 27.65 9.14
N VAL A 41 0.93 26.33 9.31
CA VAL A 41 1.22 25.27 8.35
C VAL A 41 -0.03 24.45 8.08
N LEU A 42 -0.31 24.17 6.80
CA LEU A 42 -1.40 23.32 6.34
C LEU A 42 -0.86 22.04 5.73
N ILE A 43 -1.16 20.90 6.34
CA ILE A 43 -0.90 19.58 5.73
C ILE A 43 -2.18 19.14 5.03
N LEU A 44 -2.10 18.96 3.72
CA LEU A 44 -3.21 18.62 2.85
C LEU A 44 -3.05 17.18 2.34
N HIS A 45 -3.80 16.24 2.90
CA HIS A 45 -3.71 14.82 2.56
C HIS A 45 -4.98 14.37 1.83
N ASP A 46 -4.97 14.49 0.51
CA ASP A 46 -6.03 13.97 -0.36
C ASP A 46 -5.50 13.70 -1.79
N GLU A 47 -6.37 13.21 -2.66
CA GLU A 47 -6.12 13.14 -4.10
C GLU A 47 -5.80 14.55 -4.63
N PRO A 48 -4.71 14.75 -5.38
CA PRO A 48 -4.32 16.08 -5.83
C PRO A 48 -5.41 16.83 -6.58
N MET A 49 -6.23 16.14 -7.36
CA MET A 49 -7.34 16.77 -8.08
C MET A 49 -8.34 17.44 -7.13
N ALA A 50 -8.54 16.90 -5.93
CA ALA A 50 -9.32 17.56 -4.88
C ALA A 50 -8.53 18.71 -4.24
N LEU A 51 -7.22 18.55 -4.06
CA LEU A 51 -6.36 19.60 -3.51
C LEU A 51 -6.30 20.85 -4.39
N ALA A 52 -6.45 20.72 -5.71
CA ALA A 52 -6.49 21.84 -6.65
C ALA A 52 -7.58 22.88 -6.30
N GLU A 53 -8.68 22.47 -5.66
CA GLU A 53 -9.75 23.36 -5.20
C GLU A 53 -9.50 23.96 -3.80
N ILE A 54 -8.59 23.36 -3.03
CA ILE A 54 -8.30 23.70 -1.64
C ILE A 54 -7.10 24.65 -1.56
N ILE A 55 -6.02 24.33 -2.29
CA ILE A 55 -4.75 25.06 -2.27
C ILE A 55 -4.93 26.58 -2.48
N PRO A 56 -5.76 27.06 -3.44
CA PRO A 56 -5.90 28.51 -3.68
C PRO A 56 -6.57 29.27 -2.52
N ARG A 57 -7.30 28.60 -1.63
CA ARG A 57 -8.03 29.24 -0.52
C ARG A 57 -7.11 29.75 0.58
N TYR A 58 -5.91 29.20 0.68
CA TYR A 58 -4.95 29.46 1.76
C TYR A 58 -3.63 30.00 1.20
N GLY A 59 -3.73 31.01 0.34
CA GLY A 59 -2.64 31.59 -0.47
C GLY A 59 -1.39 32.00 0.33
N ASP A 60 -1.60 32.46 1.55
CA ASP A 60 -0.65 33.06 2.49
C ASP A 60 -0.01 32.05 3.47
N LYS A 61 -0.52 30.82 3.52
CA LYS A 61 -0.04 29.78 4.45
C LYS A 61 1.03 28.90 3.82
N TYR A 62 1.89 28.31 4.64
CA TYR A 62 2.81 27.27 4.18
C TYR A 62 2.05 25.95 3.99
N ARG A 63 2.02 25.42 2.76
CA ARG A 63 1.22 24.26 2.39
C ARG A 63 2.09 23.07 2.04
N ILE A 64 1.80 21.96 2.72
CA ILE A 64 2.40 20.66 2.47
C ILE A 64 1.31 19.76 1.87
N ALA A 65 1.47 19.33 0.62
CA ALA A 65 0.62 18.27 0.09
C ALA A 65 1.21 16.91 0.45
N TYR A 66 0.44 16.08 1.15
CA TYR A 66 0.77 14.66 1.26
C TYR A 66 0.14 13.93 0.06
N SER A 67 0.98 13.49 -0.87
CA SER A 67 0.54 12.88 -2.14
C SER A 67 1.42 11.69 -2.51
N VAL A 68 0.83 10.71 -3.20
CA VAL A 68 1.47 9.43 -3.50
C VAL A 68 1.34 9.07 -4.98
N TRP A 69 2.37 8.44 -5.53
CA TRP A 69 2.42 8.12 -6.95
C TRP A 69 3.11 6.78 -7.22
N GLU A 70 2.68 6.08 -8.27
CA GLU A 70 3.12 4.70 -8.55
C GLU A 70 3.83 4.50 -9.89
N THR A 71 4.10 5.52 -10.69
CA THR A 71 4.96 5.37 -11.90
C THR A 71 6.23 6.20 -11.79
N ASP A 72 7.12 6.09 -12.79
CA ASP A 72 8.44 6.72 -12.79
C ASP A 72 8.43 8.25 -12.98
N ARG A 73 7.26 8.84 -13.29
CA ARG A 73 7.02 10.26 -13.54
C ARG A 73 5.55 10.62 -13.32
N LEU A 74 5.27 11.88 -13.02
CA LEU A 74 3.90 12.41 -12.92
C LEU A 74 3.31 12.73 -14.29
N CYS A 75 1.98 12.73 -14.41
CA CYS A 75 1.30 13.36 -15.55
C CYS A 75 1.10 14.86 -15.31
N ASP A 76 0.89 15.61 -16.38
CA ASP A 76 0.68 17.05 -16.31
C ASP A 76 -0.48 17.43 -15.39
N ALA A 77 -1.61 16.71 -15.44
CA ALA A 77 -2.75 16.97 -14.56
C ALA A 77 -2.38 16.91 -13.08
N TYR A 78 -1.55 15.94 -12.69
CA TYR A 78 -1.06 15.79 -11.32
C TYR A 78 -0.12 16.94 -10.93
N VAL A 79 0.76 17.37 -11.84
CA VAL A 79 1.65 18.53 -11.65
C VAL A 79 0.82 19.82 -11.51
N GLN A 80 -0.18 20.02 -12.36
CA GLN A 80 -1.07 21.18 -12.31
C GLN A 80 -1.83 21.25 -10.99
N ALA A 81 -2.36 20.12 -10.53
CA ALA A 81 -3.18 20.04 -9.33
C ALA A 81 -2.42 20.39 -8.04
N LEU A 82 -1.10 20.19 -8.02
CA LEU A 82 -0.22 20.55 -6.91
C LEU A 82 0.46 21.91 -7.07
N ARG A 83 0.12 22.70 -8.08
CA ARG A 83 0.65 24.05 -8.22
C ARG A 83 0.26 24.89 -7.00
N GLY A 84 1.26 25.58 -6.43
CA GLY A 84 1.08 26.43 -5.27
C GLY A 84 1.29 25.74 -3.93
N VAL A 85 1.67 24.46 -3.89
CA VAL A 85 2.21 23.87 -2.65
C VAL A 85 3.66 24.24 -2.46
N ASP A 86 4.05 24.47 -1.21
CA ASP A 86 5.41 24.83 -0.83
C ASP A 86 6.30 23.58 -0.70
N ARG A 87 5.68 22.44 -0.34
CA ARG A 87 6.37 21.15 -0.19
C ARG A 87 5.43 19.98 -0.46
N VAL A 88 5.99 18.87 -0.93
CA VAL A 88 5.29 17.58 -1.06
C VAL A 88 5.85 16.59 -0.05
N TRP A 89 4.98 15.95 0.71
CA TRP A 89 5.30 14.74 1.46
C TRP A 89 4.79 13.52 0.74
N THR A 90 5.59 12.45 0.72
CA THR A 90 5.21 11.21 0.06
C THR A 90 5.75 9.98 0.80
N CYS A 91 5.20 8.80 0.51
CA CYS A 91 5.44 7.60 1.34
C CYS A 91 6.73 6.83 1.05
N SER A 92 7.36 7.04 -0.11
CA SER A 92 8.55 6.25 -0.48
C SER A 92 9.53 7.05 -1.34
N PRO A 93 10.83 6.68 -1.34
CA PRO A 93 11.82 7.27 -2.25
C PRO A 93 11.45 7.11 -3.72
N PHE A 94 10.74 6.04 -4.09
CA PHE A 94 10.26 5.83 -5.46
C PHE A 94 9.29 6.92 -5.88
N SER A 95 8.25 7.15 -5.07
CA SER A 95 7.28 8.22 -5.29
C SER A 95 7.97 9.59 -5.26
N ALA A 96 8.87 9.82 -4.29
CA ALA A 96 9.63 11.07 -4.17
C ALA A 96 10.46 11.38 -5.42
N ALA A 97 11.07 10.37 -6.04
CA ALA A 97 11.81 10.56 -7.29
C ALA A 97 10.91 11.05 -8.43
N ALA A 98 9.66 10.58 -8.52
CA ALA A 98 8.71 11.06 -9.53
C ALA A 98 8.33 12.54 -9.28
N PHE A 99 8.07 12.92 -8.03
CA PHE A 99 7.80 14.31 -7.64
C PHE A 99 8.99 15.24 -7.88
N ALA A 100 10.19 14.83 -7.49
CA ALA A 100 11.41 15.62 -7.68
C ALA A 100 11.70 15.88 -9.16
N LYS A 101 11.52 14.86 -10.03
CA LYS A 101 11.65 15.03 -11.50
C LYS A 101 10.68 16.05 -12.08
N ALA A 102 9.50 16.21 -11.47
CA ALA A 102 8.52 17.21 -11.86
C ALA A 102 8.78 18.60 -11.25
N GLY A 103 9.86 18.76 -10.47
CA GLY A 103 10.30 20.05 -9.94
C GLY A 103 9.77 20.39 -8.54
N PHE A 104 9.13 19.44 -7.84
CA PHE A 104 8.64 19.68 -6.47
C PHE A 104 9.76 19.52 -5.42
N ALA A 105 9.75 20.38 -4.41
CA ALA A 105 10.48 20.14 -3.16
C ALA A 105 9.76 19.02 -2.40
N VAL A 106 10.45 17.91 -2.14
CA VAL A 106 9.82 16.67 -1.65
C VAL A 106 10.56 16.05 -0.47
N ASP A 107 9.80 15.58 0.52
CA ASP A 107 10.30 14.70 1.58
C ASP A 107 9.60 13.35 1.58
N VAL A 108 10.33 12.35 2.05
CA VAL A 108 9.78 11.04 2.36
C VAL A 108 9.27 11.04 3.80
N VAL A 109 7.95 10.86 3.94
CA VAL A 109 7.21 10.60 5.18
C VAL A 109 6.47 9.27 4.99
N PRO A 110 7.03 8.15 5.48
CA PRO A 110 6.48 6.81 5.24
C PRO A 110 5.11 6.61 5.89
N HIS A 111 4.28 5.74 5.31
CA HIS A 111 3.01 5.38 5.95
C HIS A 111 3.22 4.72 7.29
N VAL A 112 2.41 5.13 8.27
CA VAL A 112 2.40 4.55 9.62
C VAL A 112 1.91 3.11 9.53
N VAL A 113 2.74 2.18 9.97
CA VAL A 113 2.43 0.75 10.03
C VAL A 113 2.03 0.39 11.46
N ARG A 114 0.76 0.05 11.63
CA ARG A 114 0.20 -0.46 12.89
C ARG A 114 -0.99 -1.36 12.59
N VAL A 115 -0.88 -2.62 13.00
CA VAL A 115 -2.00 -3.57 12.96
C VAL A 115 -2.37 -3.92 14.39
N GLU A 116 -3.62 -3.67 14.74
CA GLU A 116 -4.18 -4.10 16.02
C GLU A 116 -4.53 -5.59 15.94
N PRO A 117 -4.25 -6.39 16.98
CA PRO A 117 -4.61 -7.80 17.00
C PRO A 117 -6.12 -8.01 16.81
N PRO A 118 -6.54 -9.02 16.02
CA PRO A 118 -7.96 -9.35 15.89
C PRO A 118 -8.51 -9.93 17.20
N THR A 119 -9.83 -9.78 17.39
CA THR A 119 -10.56 -10.49 18.46
C THR A 119 -10.81 -11.95 18.10
N ALA A 120 -11.27 -12.76 19.05
CA ALA A 120 -11.69 -14.14 18.77
C ALA A 120 -12.84 -14.19 17.75
N ASP A 121 -13.81 -13.29 17.88
CA ASP A 121 -14.96 -13.19 16.97
C ASP A 121 -14.52 -12.83 15.54
N ASP A 122 -13.55 -11.91 15.39
CA ASP A 122 -12.96 -11.59 14.09
C ASP A 122 -12.32 -12.83 13.43
N LEU A 123 -11.61 -13.65 14.23
CA LEU A 123 -10.97 -14.87 13.72
C LEU A 123 -12.02 -15.90 13.30
N ASP A 124 -13.07 -16.10 14.09
CA ASP A 124 -14.10 -17.10 13.81
C ASP A 124 -14.99 -16.71 12.63
N ASP A 125 -15.32 -15.42 12.46
CA ASP A 125 -16.00 -14.91 11.26
C ASP A 125 -15.17 -15.17 10.00
N ILE A 126 -13.87 -14.85 10.00
CA ILE A 126 -13.01 -15.09 8.84
C ILE A 126 -12.88 -16.59 8.55
N LYS A 127 -12.69 -17.44 9.57
CA LYS A 127 -12.63 -18.90 9.39
C LYS A 127 -13.90 -19.43 8.71
N ALA A 128 -15.07 -18.98 9.16
CA ALA A 128 -16.35 -19.38 8.58
C ALA A 128 -16.46 -18.96 7.11
N ARG A 129 -16.13 -17.69 6.79
CA ARG A 129 -16.22 -17.14 5.43
C ARG A 129 -15.34 -17.85 4.41
N ILE A 130 -14.16 -18.31 4.82
CA ILE A 130 -13.20 -18.96 3.90
C ILE A 130 -13.24 -20.50 3.96
N ALA A 131 -14.14 -21.07 4.77
CA ALA A 131 -14.14 -22.49 5.12
C ALA A 131 -12.72 -22.94 5.52
N TYR A 132 -12.19 -22.31 6.56
CA TYR A 132 -10.84 -22.52 7.04
C TYR A 132 -10.61 -23.97 7.48
N ASP A 133 -9.46 -24.51 7.09
CA ASP A 133 -9.01 -25.86 7.36
C ASP A 133 -7.54 -25.77 7.80
N PRO A 134 -7.20 -26.18 9.03
CA PRO A 134 -5.85 -26.07 9.57
C PRO A 134 -4.80 -26.90 8.80
N ASP A 135 -5.22 -27.88 8.00
CA ASP A 135 -4.32 -28.68 7.16
C ASP A 135 -4.08 -28.07 5.77
N THR A 136 -4.72 -26.94 5.46
CA THR A 136 -4.57 -26.22 4.18
C THR A 136 -3.57 -25.08 4.32
N PHE A 137 -2.69 -24.92 3.32
CA PHE A 137 -1.83 -23.75 3.19
C PHE A 137 -2.54 -22.63 2.43
N TYR A 138 -2.62 -21.45 3.03
CA TYR A 138 -3.32 -20.30 2.47
C TYR A 138 -2.37 -19.21 1.98
N PHE A 139 -2.30 -19.05 0.67
CA PHE A 139 -1.87 -17.79 0.07
C PHE A 139 -3.03 -16.80 0.12
N TYR A 140 -2.73 -15.51 0.21
CA TYR A 140 -3.76 -14.50 0.18
C TYR A 140 -3.31 -13.19 -0.45
N THR A 141 -4.28 -12.47 -1.00
CA THR A 141 -4.08 -11.12 -1.53
C THR A 141 -5.26 -10.24 -1.14
N ILE A 142 -4.96 -8.96 -0.96
CA ILE A 142 -5.95 -7.91 -0.67
C ILE A 142 -5.86 -6.92 -1.81
N VAL A 143 -6.92 -6.80 -2.59
CA VAL A 143 -6.84 -6.22 -3.92
C VAL A 143 -8.06 -5.41 -4.29
N ASP A 144 -7.79 -4.38 -5.07
CA ASP A 144 -8.79 -3.69 -5.85
C ASP A 144 -8.87 -4.31 -7.24
N SER A 145 -9.83 -5.19 -7.44
CA SER A 145 -9.83 -6.12 -8.58
C SER A 145 -9.98 -5.43 -9.92
N VAL A 146 -10.64 -4.27 -9.96
CA VAL A 146 -10.77 -3.48 -11.19
C VAL A 146 -9.59 -2.55 -11.43
N ASN A 147 -8.72 -2.31 -10.45
CA ASN A 147 -7.54 -1.51 -10.66
C ASN A 147 -6.47 -2.35 -11.37
N PRO A 148 -6.19 -2.09 -12.65
CA PRO A 148 -5.37 -2.99 -13.42
C PRO A 148 -3.88 -2.82 -13.09
N ARG A 149 -3.50 -1.79 -12.31
CA ARG A 149 -2.18 -1.70 -11.64
C ARG A 149 -1.96 -2.85 -10.67
N LYS A 150 -2.99 -3.39 -10.03
CA LYS A 150 -2.85 -4.51 -9.07
C LYS A 150 -2.56 -5.85 -9.75
N ASN A 151 -2.83 -5.96 -11.06
CA ASN A 151 -2.51 -7.12 -11.90
C ASN A 151 -3.02 -8.46 -11.33
N LEU A 152 -4.26 -8.46 -10.82
CA LEU A 152 -4.88 -9.67 -10.26
C LEU A 152 -4.84 -10.84 -11.25
N GLU A 153 -5.04 -10.55 -12.55
CA GLU A 153 -4.96 -11.54 -13.63
C GLU A 153 -3.65 -12.35 -13.61
N ALA A 154 -2.49 -11.70 -13.51
CA ALA A 154 -1.20 -12.40 -13.51
C ALA A 154 -1.05 -13.30 -12.28
N LEU A 155 -1.56 -12.86 -11.12
CA LEU A 155 -1.57 -13.68 -9.91
C LEU A 155 -2.48 -14.91 -10.08
N LEU A 156 -3.72 -14.72 -10.52
CA LEU A 156 -4.69 -15.82 -10.71
C LEU A 156 -4.15 -16.86 -11.70
N GLN A 157 -3.68 -16.40 -12.87
CA GLN A 157 -3.14 -17.29 -13.91
C GLN A 157 -1.92 -18.07 -13.41
N THR A 158 -1.00 -17.40 -12.71
CA THR A 158 0.20 -18.06 -12.17
C THR A 158 -0.15 -19.04 -11.06
N PHE A 159 -1.08 -18.68 -10.17
CA PHE A 159 -1.52 -19.53 -9.06
C PHE A 159 -2.19 -20.80 -9.57
N VAL A 160 -3.18 -20.67 -10.45
CA VAL A 160 -3.90 -21.82 -11.06
C VAL A 160 -2.91 -22.74 -11.79
N ALA A 161 -2.04 -22.19 -12.63
CA ALA A 161 -1.03 -22.98 -13.33
C ALA A 161 -0.05 -23.70 -12.38
N THR A 162 0.15 -23.17 -11.16
CA THR A 162 1.08 -23.72 -10.17
C THR A 162 0.43 -24.78 -9.28
N PHE A 163 -0.84 -24.59 -8.89
CA PHE A 163 -1.46 -25.34 -7.79
C PHE A 163 -2.83 -25.96 -8.10
N ALA A 164 -3.34 -25.92 -9.32
CA ALA A 164 -4.68 -26.47 -9.67
C ALA A 164 -4.92 -27.95 -9.31
N LYS A 165 -3.87 -28.72 -9.01
CA LYS A 165 -3.95 -30.14 -8.59
C LYS A 165 -3.62 -30.36 -7.11
N MET A 166 -3.49 -29.29 -6.31
CA MET A 166 -3.10 -29.34 -4.90
C MET A 166 -4.23 -28.83 -4.01
N GLU A 167 -5.14 -29.74 -3.64
CA GLU A 167 -6.39 -29.40 -2.91
C GLU A 167 -6.17 -28.68 -1.57
N LYS A 168 -5.04 -28.95 -0.92
CA LYS A 168 -4.62 -28.35 0.37
C LYS A 168 -3.79 -27.08 0.21
N VAL A 169 -3.90 -26.40 -0.94
CA VAL A 169 -3.28 -25.08 -1.19
C VAL A 169 -4.32 -24.16 -1.80
N LYS A 170 -4.69 -23.09 -1.09
CA LYS A 170 -5.73 -22.14 -1.53
C LYS A 170 -5.20 -20.72 -1.67
N LEU A 171 -5.82 -19.95 -2.57
CA LEU A 171 -5.65 -18.50 -2.66
C LEU A 171 -6.92 -17.80 -2.20
N ILE A 172 -6.81 -17.03 -1.11
CA ILE A 172 -7.88 -16.13 -0.66
C ILE A 172 -7.70 -14.78 -1.35
N VAL A 173 -8.72 -14.31 -2.07
CA VAL A 173 -8.72 -13.03 -2.78
C VAL A 173 -9.72 -12.10 -2.09
N LYS A 174 -9.22 -11.23 -1.20
CA LYS A 174 -10.04 -10.16 -0.62
C LYS A 174 -10.18 -9.03 -1.65
N GLN A 175 -11.40 -8.80 -2.13
CA GLN A 175 -11.70 -7.83 -3.20
C GLN A 175 -12.34 -6.55 -2.65
N TYR A 176 -12.05 -5.40 -3.25
CA TYR A 176 -12.76 -4.13 -3.00
C TYR A 176 -13.47 -3.61 -4.26
N ARG A 177 -14.45 -2.72 -4.05
CA ARG A 177 -15.25 -2.09 -5.11
C ARG A 177 -15.99 -3.15 -5.95
N ASN A 178 -15.54 -3.38 -7.17
CA ASN A 178 -16.19 -4.30 -8.10
C ASN A 178 -15.40 -5.63 -8.13
N ALA A 179 -15.91 -6.63 -7.42
CA ALA A 179 -15.33 -7.95 -7.37
C ALA A 179 -15.44 -8.65 -8.73
N TRP A 180 -14.37 -9.34 -9.13
CA TRP A 180 -14.41 -10.30 -10.23
C TRP A 180 -15.13 -11.56 -9.76
N ASP A 181 -15.92 -12.16 -10.65
CA ASP A 181 -16.39 -13.51 -10.44
C ASP A 181 -15.22 -14.47 -10.63
N LEU A 182 -14.85 -15.14 -9.54
CA LEU A 182 -13.77 -16.12 -9.51
C LEU A 182 -14.32 -17.56 -9.41
N ALA A 183 -15.65 -17.73 -9.55
CA ALA A 183 -16.26 -19.04 -9.57
C ALA A 183 -15.67 -19.90 -10.70
N GLY A 184 -15.40 -21.16 -10.40
CA GLY A 184 -14.81 -22.11 -11.35
C GLY A 184 -13.28 -22.07 -11.44
N LEU A 185 -12.59 -21.10 -10.83
CA LEU A 185 -11.13 -21.16 -10.71
C LEU A 185 -10.73 -22.14 -9.59
N PRO A 186 -9.85 -23.12 -9.85
CA PRO A 186 -9.52 -24.15 -8.87
C PRO A 186 -8.76 -23.58 -7.69
N HIS A 187 -9.23 -23.91 -6.48
CA HIS A 187 -8.63 -23.54 -5.19
C HIS A 187 -8.52 -22.02 -4.93
N ILE A 188 -9.40 -21.23 -5.55
CA ILE A 188 -9.49 -19.79 -5.31
C ILE A 188 -10.77 -19.50 -4.53
N VAL A 189 -10.66 -18.72 -3.46
CA VAL A 189 -11.79 -18.27 -2.64
C VAL A 189 -11.87 -16.76 -2.74
N SER A 190 -12.99 -16.28 -3.26
CA SER A 190 -13.30 -14.84 -3.30
C SER A 190 -13.87 -14.38 -1.96
N LEU A 191 -13.38 -13.24 -1.46
CA LEU A 191 -13.91 -12.56 -0.29
C LEU A 191 -14.20 -11.10 -0.63
N ASP A 192 -15.41 -10.79 -1.09
CA ASP A 192 -15.82 -9.46 -1.54
C ASP A 192 -16.51 -8.63 -0.44
N ALA A 193 -16.97 -9.26 0.65
CA ALA A 193 -17.60 -8.60 1.78
C ALA A 193 -16.74 -7.48 2.39
N PHE A 194 -17.37 -6.41 2.87
CA PHE A 194 -16.69 -5.40 3.69
C PHE A 194 -16.13 -6.06 4.96
N LEU A 195 -14.86 -5.76 5.27
CA LEU A 195 -14.22 -6.20 6.52
C LEU A 195 -13.79 -4.99 7.35
N PRO A 196 -14.16 -4.94 8.65
CA PRO A 196 -13.61 -3.95 9.57
C PRO A 196 -12.11 -4.22 9.83
N ARG A 197 -11.46 -3.33 10.60
CA ARG A 197 -10.03 -3.45 10.94
C ARG A 197 -9.69 -4.82 11.56
N GLY A 198 -10.52 -5.32 12.47
CA GLY A 198 -10.37 -6.64 13.09
C GLY A 198 -10.39 -7.78 12.07
N GLY A 199 -11.36 -7.81 11.16
CA GLY A 199 -11.42 -8.80 10.07
C GLY A 199 -10.22 -8.76 9.12
N MET A 200 -9.70 -7.56 8.81
CA MET A 200 -8.46 -7.42 8.02
C MET A 200 -7.24 -7.97 8.77
N ALA A 201 -7.12 -7.68 10.08
CA ALA A 201 -6.08 -8.21 10.93
C ALA A 201 -6.18 -9.74 11.10
N ALA A 202 -7.39 -10.29 11.12
CA ALA A 202 -7.66 -11.72 11.15
C ALA A 202 -7.14 -12.44 9.90
N LEU A 203 -7.29 -11.85 8.70
CA LEU A 203 -6.65 -12.38 7.48
C LEU A 203 -5.13 -12.44 7.63
N HIS A 204 -4.52 -11.35 8.10
CA HIS A 204 -3.08 -11.30 8.33
C HIS A 204 -2.61 -12.21 9.45
N THR A 205 -3.47 -12.64 10.37
CA THR A 205 -3.13 -13.54 11.47
C THR A 205 -3.29 -15.00 11.07
N LEU A 206 -4.39 -15.35 10.40
CA LEU A 206 -4.76 -16.73 10.06
C LEU A 206 -3.99 -17.28 8.86
N LEU A 207 -3.73 -16.46 7.83
CA LEU A 207 -3.27 -16.96 6.53
C LEU A 207 -1.74 -17.00 6.45
N ASP A 208 -1.18 -17.84 5.58
CA ASP A 208 0.23 -18.21 5.63
C ASP A 208 1.16 -17.26 4.87
N CYS A 209 0.77 -16.81 3.67
CA CYS A 209 1.64 -16.01 2.82
C CYS A 209 0.88 -14.97 2.00
N TYR A 210 1.29 -13.71 2.11
CA TYR A 210 0.75 -12.62 1.30
C TYR A 210 1.40 -12.61 -0.08
N VAL A 211 0.60 -12.44 -1.15
CA VAL A 211 1.08 -12.39 -2.53
C VAL A 211 0.52 -11.18 -3.26
N SER A 212 1.39 -10.45 -3.96
CA SER A 212 1.00 -9.35 -4.84
C SER A 212 1.74 -9.42 -6.18
N ALA A 213 0.99 -9.33 -7.28
CA ALA A 213 1.55 -9.28 -8.64
C ALA A 213 1.51 -7.87 -9.23
N HIS A 214 1.34 -6.84 -8.38
CA HIS A 214 1.13 -5.46 -8.79
C HIS A 214 2.18 -4.98 -9.80
N ARG A 215 1.77 -4.09 -10.68
CA ARG A 215 2.68 -3.40 -11.61
C ARG A 215 3.46 -2.30 -10.92
N ALA A 216 2.85 -1.64 -9.93
CA ALA A 216 3.51 -0.72 -9.02
C ALA A 216 2.64 -0.42 -7.79
N GLU A 217 3.27 0.08 -6.73
CA GLU A 217 2.67 0.67 -5.53
C GLU A 217 3.47 1.91 -5.12
N ALA A 218 2.79 2.92 -4.58
CA ALA A 218 3.50 4.00 -3.89
C ALA A 218 4.07 3.52 -2.55
N TRP A 219 3.37 2.60 -1.89
CA TRP A 219 3.75 2.00 -0.61
C TRP A 219 3.35 0.53 -0.51
N GLY A 220 2.06 0.24 -0.70
CA GLY A 220 1.50 -1.11 -0.53
C GLY A 220 1.08 -1.41 0.91
N LEU A 221 0.03 -0.74 1.41
CA LEU A 221 -0.44 -0.82 2.80
C LEU A 221 -0.64 -2.27 3.29
N SER A 222 -1.28 -3.11 2.49
CA SER A 222 -1.53 -4.52 2.83
C SER A 222 -0.26 -5.38 2.83
N LEU A 223 0.79 -4.98 2.10
CA LEU A 223 2.08 -5.65 2.14
C LEU A 223 2.82 -5.33 3.45
N SER A 224 2.86 -4.04 3.83
CA SER A 224 3.47 -3.63 5.10
C SER A 224 2.72 -4.20 6.31
N ASP A 225 1.38 -4.25 6.26
CA ASP A 225 0.56 -4.86 7.32
C ASP A 225 0.87 -6.37 7.45
N ALA A 226 0.98 -7.09 6.33
CA ALA A 226 1.35 -8.51 6.34
C ALA A 226 2.77 -8.76 6.90
N MET A 227 3.75 -7.92 6.52
CA MET A 227 5.11 -8.01 7.06
C MET A 227 5.15 -7.71 8.56
N TYR A 228 4.40 -6.70 9.02
CA TYR A 228 4.28 -6.36 10.43
C TYR A 228 3.65 -7.50 11.25
N CYS A 229 2.69 -8.22 10.68
CA CYS A 229 2.13 -9.45 11.26
C CYS A 229 3.08 -10.66 11.15
N GLY A 230 4.31 -10.49 10.66
CA GLY A 230 5.29 -11.56 10.54
C GLY A 230 4.90 -12.62 9.52
N LYS A 231 4.23 -12.23 8.42
CA LYS A 231 3.91 -13.15 7.33
C LYS A 231 4.97 -13.08 6.22
N PRO A 232 5.39 -14.21 5.64
CA PRO A 232 6.07 -14.23 4.36
C PRO A 232 5.30 -13.42 3.30
N VAL A 233 5.98 -12.49 2.64
CA VAL A 233 5.39 -11.65 1.58
C VAL A 233 6.13 -11.88 0.27
N ILE A 234 5.40 -12.31 -0.76
CA ILE A 234 5.85 -12.37 -2.15
C ILE A 234 5.23 -11.17 -2.88
N ALA A 235 6.05 -10.34 -3.49
CA ALA A 235 5.53 -9.20 -4.27
C ALA A 235 6.42 -8.89 -5.45
N THR A 236 5.89 -8.22 -6.48
CA THR A 236 6.70 -7.62 -7.54
C THR A 236 7.82 -6.78 -6.92
N GLY A 237 9.06 -7.03 -7.35
CA GLY A 237 10.26 -6.40 -6.80
C GLY A 237 10.52 -4.97 -7.30
N PHE A 238 9.46 -4.19 -7.52
CA PHE A 238 9.51 -2.89 -8.16
C PHE A 238 8.64 -1.87 -7.41
N SER A 239 9.04 -0.60 -7.41
CA SER A 239 8.34 0.57 -6.86
C SER A 239 8.41 0.71 -5.32
N GLY A 240 7.44 1.39 -4.70
CA GLY A 240 7.53 1.92 -3.34
C GLY A 240 7.63 0.87 -2.24
N ASN A 241 7.10 -0.35 -2.45
CA ASN A 241 7.29 -1.47 -1.52
C ASN A 241 8.77 -1.83 -1.31
N MET A 242 9.63 -1.55 -2.30
CA MET A 242 11.07 -1.82 -2.19
C MET A 242 11.80 -0.92 -1.19
N PHE A 243 11.13 0.09 -0.63
CA PHE A 243 11.69 0.85 0.48
C PHE A 243 11.80 0.02 1.77
N TYR A 244 10.97 -1.02 1.90
CA TYR A 244 10.96 -1.89 3.07
C TYR A 244 11.08 -3.38 2.76
N MET A 245 10.87 -3.79 1.51
CA MET A 245 11.08 -5.15 1.04
C MET A 245 12.49 -5.36 0.47
N ASN A 246 13.14 -6.45 0.89
CA ASN A 246 14.37 -6.97 0.30
C ASN A 246 14.42 -8.51 0.42
N ARG A 247 15.45 -9.14 -0.15
CA ARG A 247 15.58 -10.61 -0.18
C ARG A 247 15.85 -11.25 1.20
N GLU A 248 16.16 -10.46 2.22
CA GLU A 248 16.44 -10.94 3.57
C GLU A 248 15.21 -10.95 4.48
N ASN A 249 14.20 -10.14 4.16
CA ASN A 249 12.96 -10.00 4.93
C ASN A 249 11.68 -10.38 4.15
N SER A 250 11.78 -10.62 2.85
CA SER A 250 10.64 -10.89 1.97
C SER A 250 11.07 -11.60 0.68
N PHE A 251 10.15 -11.73 -0.29
CA PHE A 251 10.40 -12.35 -1.58
C PHE A 251 10.05 -11.40 -2.75
N PRO A 252 10.94 -10.44 -3.08
CA PRO A 252 10.80 -9.62 -4.28
C PRO A 252 10.91 -10.49 -5.54
N ALA A 253 9.84 -10.54 -6.33
CA ALA A 253 9.78 -11.22 -7.61
C ALA A 253 10.37 -10.35 -8.72
N ASP A 254 11.32 -10.94 -9.45
CA ASP A 254 11.84 -10.40 -10.72
C ASP A 254 10.72 -9.96 -11.68
N TYR A 255 11.04 -8.99 -12.53
CA TYR A 255 10.10 -8.29 -13.40
C TYR A 255 10.82 -7.68 -14.61
N ASN A 256 10.05 -7.27 -15.61
CA ASN A 256 10.50 -6.41 -16.69
C ASN A 256 9.78 -5.06 -16.61
N LEU A 257 10.49 -3.97 -16.89
CA LEU A 257 9.85 -2.66 -17.05
C LEU A 257 9.22 -2.57 -18.44
N VAL A 258 7.95 -2.20 -18.46
CA VAL A 258 7.18 -2.00 -19.69
C VAL A 258 6.45 -0.66 -19.62
N PRO A 259 6.20 0.00 -20.76
CA PRO A 259 5.34 1.17 -20.80
C PRO A 259 3.91 0.82 -20.36
N VAL A 260 3.21 1.80 -19.79
CA VAL A 260 1.76 1.69 -19.58
C VAL A 260 1.09 1.57 -20.94
N SER A 261 0.32 0.50 -21.15
CA SER A 261 -0.34 0.28 -22.44
C SER A 261 -1.52 1.24 -22.64
N GLU A 262 -1.91 1.46 -23.89
CA GLU A 262 -3.04 2.34 -24.24
C GLU A 262 -4.34 1.91 -23.56
N ARG A 263 -4.61 0.60 -23.53
CA ARG A 263 -5.74 0.02 -22.77
C ARG A 263 -5.74 0.46 -21.32
N MET A 264 -4.55 0.51 -20.70
CA MET A 264 -4.40 0.81 -19.27
C MET A 264 -4.48 2.29 -18.97
N CYS A 265 -4.01 3.14 -19.89
CA CYS A 265 -4.24 4.60 -19.84
C CYS A 265 -5.75 4.89 -19.85
N GLY A 266 -6.54 4.15 -20.63
CA GLY A 266 -8.00 4.26 -20.62
C GLY A 266 -8.66 3.84 -19.29
N CYS A 267 -8.03 2.95 -18.52
CA CYS A 267 -8.53 2.53 -17.21
C CYS A 267 -8.08 3.44 -16.05
N ILE A 268 -6.91 4.07 -16.18
CA ILE A 268 -6.33 4.98 -15.19
C ILE A 268 -5.98 6.28 -15.95
N PRO A 269 -6.91 7.23 -16.07
CA PRO A 269 -6.77 8.38 -16.98
C PRO A 269 -5.68 9.38 -16.58
N LEU A 270 -4.97 9.14 -15.47
CA LEU A 270 -3.78 9.87 -15.06
C LEU A 270 -2.49 9.25 -15.58
N TYR A 271 -2.53 8.03 -16.13
CA TYR A 271 -1.34 7.36 -16.65
C TYR A 271 -1.20 7.58 -18.16
N THR A 272 0.05 7.77 -18.58
CA THR A 272 0.41 8.01 -19.98
C THR A 272 1.39 6.95 -20.47
N ARG A 273 1.48 6.78 -21.79
CA ARG A 273 2.27 5.71 -22.43
C ARG A 273 3.78 5.81 -22.21
N ASP A 274 4.28 6.99 -21.85
CA ASP A 274 5.69 7.22 -21.55
C ASP A 274 6.06 6.88 -20.09
N MET A 275 5.06 6.56 -19.27
CA MET A 275 5.27 6.03 -17.92
C MET A 275 5.63 4.54 -17.98
N LEU A 276 6.49 4.12 -17.06
CA LEU A 276 6.93 2.74 -16.89
C LEU A 276 6.38 2.14 -15.59
N TRP A 277 6.07 0.84 -15.68
CA TRP A 277 5.75 0.00 -14.53
C TRP A 277 6.24 -1.44 -14.75
N ALA A 278 6.15 -2.28 -13.72
CA ALA A 278 6.61 -3.66 -13.80
C ALA A 278 5.56 -4.58 -14.43
N GLU A 279 6.02 -5.47 -15.30
CA GLU A 279 5.35 -6.74 -15.60
C GLU A 279 6.12 -7.85 -14.89
N ILE A 280 5.46 -8.51 -13.93
CA ILE A 280 6.09 -9.52 -13.08
C ILE A 280 6.50 -10.76 -13.89
N ASP A 281 7.69 -11.32 -13.59
CA ASP A 281 8.09 -12.62 -14.14
C ASP A 281 7.25 -13.73 -13.49
N ARG A 282 6.29 -14.26 -14.25
CA ARG A 282 5.37 -15.30 -13.80
C ARG A 282 6.08 -16.63 -13.48
N ARG A 283 7.22 -16.92 -14.13
CA ARG A 283 8.02 -18.13 -13.82
C ARG A 283 8.69 -17.97 -12.46
N HIS A 284 9.25 -16.80 -12.19
CA HIS A 284 9.84 -16.53 -10.89
C HIS A 284 8.78 -16.42 -9.78
N LEU A 285 7.62 -15.81 -10.03
CA LEU A 285 6.48 -15.84 -9.10
C LEU A 285 6.08 -17.29 -8.76
N ALA A 286 5.92 -18.15 -9.77
CA ALA A 286 5.61 -19.57 -9.55
C ALA A 286 6.71 -20.31 -8.78
N TYR A 287 7.99 -19.95 -8.97
CA TYR A 287 9.10 -20.46 -8.18
C TYR A 287 8.99 -20.02 -6.71
N LEU A 288 8.73 -18.74 -6.45
CA LEU A 288 8.63 -18.18 -5.09
C LEU A 288 7.43 -18.76 -4.34
N LEU A 289 6.27 -18.90 -4.98
CA LEU A 289 5.11 -19.59 -4.43
C LEU A 289 5.47 -20.99 -3.94
N ARG A 290 6.14 -21.78 -4.79
CA ARG A 290 6.59 -23.14 -4.44
C ARG A 290 7.69 -23.14 -3.36
N LYS A 291 8.56 -22.13 -3.34
CA LYS A 291 9.62 -21.98 -2.33
C LYS A 291 9.02 -21.72 -0.96
N VAL A 292 8.03 -20.82 -0.87
CA VAL A 292 7.37 -20.47 0.39
C VAL A 292 6.49 -21.62 0.89
N LEU A 293 5.73 -22.28 0.01
CA LEU A 293 4.93 -23.46 0.37
C LEU A 293 5.79 -24.55 1.03
N ARG A 294 7.00 -24.79 0.49
CA ARG A 294 7.96 -25.76 1.03
C ARG A 294 8.78 -25.24 2.22
N ARG A 295 8.50 -24.02 2.68
CA ARG A 295 9.26 -23.31 3.73
C ARG A 295 10.78 -23.29 3.48
N LYS A 296 11.18 -23.20 2.21
CA LYS A 296 12.60 -23.17 1.79
C LYS A 296 13.17 -21.76 1.88
N TYR A 297 13.21 -21.20 3.08
CA TYR A 297 13.77 -19.89 3.39
C TYR A 297 14.27 -19.86 4.84
N ALA A 298 15.05 -18.83 5.20
CA ALA A 298 15.59 -18.70 6.56
C ALA A 298 14.44 -18.64 7.58
N PRO A 299 14.43 -19.49 8.63
CA PRO A 299 13.36 -19.48 9.63
C PRO A 299 13.13 -18.12 10.31
N GLY A 300 14.18 -17.29 10.40
CA GLY A 300 14.12 -15.94 10.96
C GLY A 300 13.55 -14.87 10.02
N LEU A 301 13.27 -15.18 8.74
CA LEU A 301 12.76 -14.19 7.77
C LEU A 301 11.47 -13.50 8.24
N PRO A 302 10.44 -14.20 8.75
CA PRO A 302 9.21 -13.52 9.19
C PRO A 302 9.41 -12.68 10.45
N VAL A 303 10.32 -13.08 11.34
CA VAL A 303 10.69 -12.28 12.53
C VAL A 303 11.37 -10.98 12.08
N ARG A 304 12.32 -11.09 11.15
CA ARG A 304 13.02 -9.94 10.58
C ARG A 304 12.07 -9.00 9.84
N ALA A 305 11.12 -9.53 9.07
CA ALA A 305 10.10 -8.74 8.41
C ALA A 305 9.32 -7.86 9.40
N ARG A 306 8.90 -8.43 10.53
CA ARG A 306 8.19 -7.71 11.59
C ARG A 306 9.06 -6.62 12.22
N GLN A 307 10.30 -6.95 12.60
CA GLN A 307 11.25 -6.00 13.19
C GLN A 307 11.55 -4.82 12.25
N ASP A 308 11.76 -5.10 10.97
CA ASP A 308 11.99 -4.06 9.97
C ASP A 308 10.78 -3.13 9.82
N MET A 309 9.56 -3.58 10.13
CA MET A 309 8.35 -2.74 10.06
C MET A 309 8.19 -1.82 11.27
N GLU A 310 8.82 -2.12 12.41
CA GLU A 310 8.72 -1.30 13.63
C GLU A 310 9.25 0.13 13.42
N ARG A 311 10.22 0.30 12.50
CA ARG A 311 10.74 1.62 12.11
C ARG A 311 9.71 2.51 11.39
N PHE A 312 8.59 1.94 10.96
CA PHE A 312 7.47 2.66 10.37
C PHE A 312 6.28 2.78 11.33
N GLY A 313 6.48 2.48 12.62
CA GLY A 313 5.46 2.66 13.64
C GLY A 313 5.14 4.13 13.93
N PRO A 314 4.09 4.41 14.74
CA PRO A 314 3.61 5.77 14.97
C PRO A 314 4.69 6.74 15.49
N LEU A 315 5.51 6.29 16.45
CA LEU A 315 6.52 7.15 17.08
C LEU A 315 7.66 7.53 16.09
N PRO A 316 8.36 6.60 15.42
CA PRO A 316 9.36 6.96 14.41
C PRO A 316 8.84 7.89 13.30
N ILE A 317 7.59 7.69 12.86
CA ILE A 317 6.99 8.53 11.83
C ILE A 317 6.61 9.91 12.38
N GLY A 318 6.08 9.99 13.60
CA GLY A 318 5.81 11.25 14.27
C GLY A 318 7.09 12.07 14.46
N GLU A 319 8.17 11.42 14.85
CA GLU A 319 9.50 12.03 14.98
C GLU A 319 10.00 12.59 13.64
N ARG A 320 9.87 11.81 12.56
CA ARG A 320 10.22 12.27 11.22
C ARG A 320 9.40 13.49 10.79
N MET A 321 8.09 13.50 11.09
CA MET A 321 7.23 14.65 10.76
C MET A 321 7.62 15.88 11.59
N ARG A 322 7.94 15.72 12.88
CA ARG A 322 8.42 16.80 13.75
C ARG A 322 9.68 17.45 13.19
N GLU A 323 10.70 16.64 12.86
CA GLU A 323 11.95 17.14 12.27
C GLU A 323 11.70 17.98 11.01
N LEU A 324 10.81 17.51 10.13
CA LEU A 324 10.48 18.23 8.89
C LEU A 324 9.73 19.54 9.16
N LEU A 325 8.87 19.57 10.16
CA LEU A 325 8.09 20.75 10.56
C LEU A 325 8.92 21.82 11.28
N GLU A 326 10.03 21.44 11.92
CA GLU A 326 10.98 22.40 12.50
C GLU A 326 11.74 23.19 11.43
N GLY A 327 11.92 22.59 10.24
CA GLY A 327 12.59 23.22 9.10
C GLY A 327 11.68 24.08 8.20
N VAL A 328 10.40 24.18 8.54
CA VAL A 328 9.41 25.01 7.85
C VAL A 328 9.26 26.31 8.60
#